data_AF-A0A7Y6Q2E4-F1
#
_entry.id   AF-A0A7Y6Q2E4-F1
#
_cell.length_a   1.000
_cell.length_b   1.000
_cell.length_c   1.000
_cell.angle_alpha   90.00
_cell.angle_beta   90.00
_cell.angle_gamma   90.00
#
_symmetry.space_group_name_H-M   'P 1'
#
loop_
_entity.id
_entity.type
_entity.pdbx_description
1 polymer ?
#
loop_
_entity_poly.entity_id
_entity_poly.type
_entity_poly.pdbx_seq_one_letter_code
_entity_poly.pdbx_strand_id
1 'polypeptide(L)' 'MNQPRRRPRAIAIARTDESRAQRVMLTRIALLAFFAVAAFATLPALWH' A
#
# COMPACT_ATOMS: atom_id res chain seq x y z
N MET A 1 -15.99 -11.82 -37.01
CA MET A 1 -15.49 -10.78 -36.09
C MET A 1 -14.29 -11.31 -35.33
N ASN A 2 -13.09 -11.03 -35.82
CA ASN A 2 -11.85 -11.47 -35.17
C ASN A 2 -11.54 -10.53 -34.01
N GLN A 3 -11.79 -10.98 -32.78
CA GLN A 3 -11.31 -10.26 -31.60
C GLN A 3 -9.78 -10.21 -31.65
N PRO A 4 -9.16 -9.01 -31.64
CA PRO A 4 -7.71 -8.92 -31.61
C PRO A 4 -7.23 -9.53 -30.29
N ARG A 5 -6.37 -10.55 -30.39
CA ARG A 5 -5.64 -11.19 -29.27
C ARG A 5 -5.09 -10.11 -28.34
N ARG A 6 -5.85 -9.80 -27.28
CA ARG A 6 -5.56 -8.70 -26.35
C ARG A 6 -4.27 -9.05 -25.64
N ARG A 7 -3.27 -8.19 -25.87
CA ARG A 7 -1.85 -8.45 -25.66
C ARG A 7 -1.57 -8.85 -24.21
N PRO A 8 -0.76 -9.89 -23.94
CA PRO A 8 -0.37 -10.30 -22.58
C PRO A 8 0.24 -9.17 -21.74
N ARG A 9 0.76 -8.12 -22.39
CA ARG A 9 1.24 -6.88 -21.75
C ARG A 9 0.16 -6.13 -20.98
N ALA A 10 -1.09 -6.11 -21.43
CA ALA A 10 -2.17 -5.40 -20.72
C ALA A 10 -2.49 -6.06 -19.37
N ILE A 11 -2.43 -7.39 -19.31
CA ILE A 11 -2.63 -8.17 -18.08
C ILE A 11 -1.43 -8.01 -17.14
N ALA A 12 -0.21 -8.00 -17.69
CA ALA A 12 1.01 -7.75 -16.91
C ALA A 12 0.97 -6.36 -16.24
N ILE A 13 0.58 -5.32 -16.98
CA ILE A 13 0.44 -3.94 -16.46
C ILE A 13 -0.63 -3.87 -15.37
N ALA A 14 -1.80 -4.50 -15.57
CA ALA A 14 -2.86 -4.52 -14.57
C ALA A 14 -2.40 -5.17 -13.25
N ARG A 15 -1.69 -6.31 -13.32
CA ARG A 15 -1.13 -6.95 -12.11
C ARG A 15 -0.06 -6.11 -11.42
N THR A 16 0.78 -5.41 -12.19
CA THR A 16 1.79 -4.49 -11.63
C THR A 16 1.13 -3.31 -10.93
N ASP A 17 0.04 -2.78 -11.47
CA ASP A 17 -0.72 -1.68 -10.89
C ASP A 17 -1.40 -2.07 -9.57
N GLU A 18 -2.06 -3.24 -9.52
CA GLU A 18 -2.62 -3.80 -8.28
C GLU A 18 -1.55 -4.02 -7.21
N SER A 19 -0.39 -4.57 -7.60
CA SER A 19 0.74 -4.77 -6.69
C SER A 19 1.28 -3.44 -6.16
N ARG A 20 1.31 -2.39 -7.00
CA ARG A 20 1.74 -1.05 -6.60
C ARG A 20 0.73 -0.40 -5.67
N ALA A 21 -0.56 -0.52 -5.95
CA ALA A 21 -1.65 -0.03 -5.10
C ALA A 21 -1.65 -0.70 -3.73
N GLN A 22 -1.48 -2.03 -3.69
CA GLN A 22 -1.32 -2.78 -2.42
C GLN A 22 -0.08 -2.32 -1.65
N ARG A 23 1.05 -2.12 -2.33
CA ARG A 23 2.27 -1.65 -1.69
C ARG A 23 2.09 -0.25 -1.09
N VAL A 24 1.44 0.66 -1.81
CA VAL A 24 1.12 2.01 -1.31
C VAL A 24 0.19 1.94 -0.10
N MET A 25 -0.83 1.09 -0.14
CA MET A 25 -1.74 0.89 0.99
C MET A 25 -1.01 0.31 2.22
N LEU A 26 -0.17 -0.70 2.02
CA LEU A 26 0.66 -1.27 3.09
C LEU A 26 1.62 -0.24 3.68
N THR A 27 2.28 0.58 2.84
CA THR A 27 3.15 1.66 3.33
C THR A 27 2.37 2.68 4.15
N ARG A 28 1.16 3.07 3.73
CA ARG A 28 0.31 3.98 4.52
C ARG A 28 -0.08 3.38 5.86
N ILE A 29 -0.50 2.12 5.89
CA ILE A 29 -0.85 1.41 7.13
C ILE A 29 0.36 1.33 8.06
N ALA A 30 1.53 0.96 7.53
CA ALA A 30 2.77 0.89 8.29
C ALA A 30 3.15 2.25 8.88
N LEU A 31 3.00 3.34 8.12
CA LEU A 31 3.27 4.69 8.59
C LEU A 31 2.33 5.08 9.74
N LEU A 32 1.03 4.82 9.58
CA LEU A 32 0.03 5.09 10.63
C LEU A 32 0.31 4.28 11.89
N ALA A 33 0.64 3.00 11.75
CA ALA A 33 0.99 2.14 12.88
C ALA A 33 2.24 2.65 13.60
N PHE A 34 3.27 3.07 12.85
CA PHE A 34 4.49 3.64 13.44
C PHE A 34 4.19 4.89 14.26
N PHE A 35 3.40 5.83 13.72
CA PHE A 35 3.01 7.03 14.45
C PHE A 35 2.12 6.72 15.66
N ALA A 36 1.20 5.77 15.56
CA ALA A 36 0.38 5.34 16.68
C ALA A 36 1.24 4.78 17.82
N VAL A 37 2.19 3.89 17.51
CA VAL A 37 3.11 3.32 18.49
C VAL A 37 3.98 4.40 19.11
N ALA A 38 4.52 5.33 18.30
CA ALA A 38 5.33 6.43 18.81
C ALA A 38 4.52 7.33 19.77
N ALA A 39 3.29 7.70 19.39
CA ALA A 39 2.41 8.48 20.25
C ALA A 39 2.12 7.77 21.58
N PHE A 40 1.82 6.46 21.54
CA PHE A 40 1.63 5.65 22.74
C PHE A 40 2.88 5.57 23.61
N ALA A 41 4.06 5.44 23.01
CA ALA A 41 5.34 5.43 23.73
C ALA A 41 5.68 6.79 24.37
N THR A 42 5.16 7.89 23.81
CA THR A 42 5.34 9.23 24.38
C THR A 42 4.32 9.61 25.44
N LEU A 43 3.18 8.90 25.56
CA LEU A 43 2.18 9.15 26.60
C LEU A 43 2.78 9.14 28.02
N PRO A 44 3.60 8.16 28.43
CA PRO A 44 4.24 8.16 29.75
C PRO A 44 5.17 9.36 29.98
N ALA A 45 5.80 9.89 28.93
CA ALA A 45 6.71 11.02 29.02
C ALA A 45 5.98 12.38 29.18
N LEU A 46 4.69 12.43 28.85
CA LEU A 46 3.84 13.62 28.99
C LEU A 46 3.08 13.69 30.32
N TRP A 47 3.09 12.61 31.10
CA TRP A 47 2.40 12.49 32.40
C TRP A 47 3.30 12.75 33.61
N HIS A 48 4.54 13.20 33.37
CA HIS A 48 5.57 13.45 34.38
C HIS A 48 5.83 14.94 34.58
#